data_AF-A0A5E5PBL1-F1
#
_entry.id   AF-A0A5E5PBL1-F1
#
_cell.length_a   1.000
_cell.length_b   1.000
_cell.length_c   1.000
_cell.angle_alpha   90.00
_cell.angle_beta   90.00
_cell.angle_gamma   90.00
#
_symmetry.space_group_name_H-M   'P 1'
#
loop_
_entity.id
_entity.type
_entity.pdbx_description
1 polymer ?
#
loop_
_entity_poly.entity_id
_entity_poly.type
_entity_poly.pdbx_seq_one_letter_code
_entity_poly.pdbx_strand_id
1 'polypeptide(L)'
;MAERPNIERALRLLLSGDERKAAMEVLGWDASQVSRFLSGQNGIPIDKLDAVIGLTGFVMVTPRYLDALASMAETGVSCRCAREGGGECGFERRVKVMPRAA
;
A
#
# COMPACT_ATOMS: atom_id res chain seq x y z
N MET A 1 -18.82 0.36 3.03
CA MET A 1 -17.43 0.36 2.52
C MET A 1 -16.52 0.20 3.72
N ALA A 2 -15.61 -0.79 3.73
CA ALA A 2 -14.61 -0.87 4.79
C ALA A 2 -13.75 0.40 4.76
N GLU A 3 -13.40 0.91 5.94
CA GLU A 3 -12.55 2.09 6.08
C GLU A 3 -11.17 1.82 5.45
N ARG A 4 -10.63 2.78 4.71
CA ARG A 4 -9.32 2.62 4.06
C ARG A 4 -8.22 2.56 5.12
N PRO A 5 -7.20 1.70 4.96
CA PRO A 5 -6.02 1.73 5.82
C PRO A 5 -5.40 3.14 5.88
N ASN A 6 -5.02 3.58 7.08
CA ASN A 6 -4.45 4.91 7.34
C ASN A 6 -3.28 4.80 8.33
N ILE A 7 -2.16 5.43 7.98
CA ILE A 7 -0.92 5.50 8.78
C ILE A 7 -1.19 6.08 10.17
N GLU A 8 -1.97 7.16 10.28
CA GLU A 8 -2.29 7.79 11.56
C GLU A 8 -2.96 6.80 12.51
N ARG A 9 -3.97 6.08 12.03
CA ARG A 9 -4.70 5.10 12.83
C ARG A 9 -3.81 3.94 13.25
N ALA A 10 -3.01 3.41 12.33
CA ALA A 10 -2.08 2.33 12.64
C ALA A 10 -1.07 2.75 13.71
N LEU A 11 -0.50 3.96 13.58
CA LEU A 11 0.45 4.48 14.55
C LEU A 11 -0.21 4.77 15.91
N ARG A 12 -1.45 5.27 15.94
CA ARG A 12 -2.23 5.43 17.18
C ARG A 12 -2.43 4.11 17.91
N LEU A 13 -2.83 3.06 17.19
CA LEU A 13 -3.03 1.73 17.79
C LEU A 13 -1.73 1.19 18.38
N LEU A 14 -0.64 1.26 17.63
CA LEU A 14 0.67 0.82 18.07
C LEU A 14 1.20 1.61 19.27
N LEU A 15 1.03 2.94 19.29
CA LEU A 15 1.42 3.79 20.43
C LEU A 15 0.49 3.69 21.64
N SER A 16 -0.68 3.06 21.49
CA SER A 16 -1.62 2.80 22.58
C SER A 16 -1.55 1.35 23.10
N GLY A 17 -0.79 0.49 22.42
CA GLY A 17 -0.67 -0.93 22.72
C GLY A 17 0.64 -1.32 23.40
N ASP A 18 0.90 -2.63 23.41
CA ASP A 18 2.05 -3.24 24.10
C ASP A 18 3.40 -2.88 23.44
N GLU A 19 3.40 -2.61 22.12
CA GLU A 19 4.59 -2.25 21.36
C GLU A 19 5.02 -0.78 21.52
N ARG A 20 4.27 0.00 22.30
CA ARG A 20 4.50 1.44 22.51
C ARG A 20 5.96 1.75 22.85
N LYS A 21 6.60 0.97 23.73
CA LYS A 21 7.99 1.22 24.16
C LYS A 21 8.99 1.04 23.01
N ALA A 22 8.86 -0.03 22.24
CA ALA A 22 9.74 -0.29 21.10
C ALA A 22 9.55 0.78 20.01
N ALA A 23 8.31 1.20 19.77
CA ALA A 23 8.01 2.27 18.84
C ALA A 23 8.61 3.62 19.29
N MET A 24 8.50 3.94 20.57
CA MET A 24 9.13 5.14 21.14
C MET A 24 10.65 5.13 20.93
N GLU A 25 11.31 3.99 21.12
CA GLU A 25 12.75 3.84 20.90
C GLU A 25 13.12 4.09 19.43
N VAL A 26 12.42 3.44 18.49
CA VAL A 26 12.65 3.61 17.05
C VAL A 26 12.39 5.05 16.60
N LEU A 27 11.35 5.68 17.14
CA LEU A 27 11.02 7.08 16.83
C LEU A 27 11.94 8.08 17.55
N GLY A 28 12.69 7.66 18.57
CA GLY A 28 13.39 8.55 19.49
C GLY A 28 12.41 9.49 20.20
N TRP A 29 11.21 9.01 20.51
CA TRP A 29 10.16 9.78 21.17
C TRP A 29 10.11 9.52 22.67
N ASP A 30 9.92 10.60 23.43
CA ASP A 30 9.55 10.49 24.84
C ASP A 30 8.04 10.33 25.04
N ALA A 31 7.64 10.04 26.28
CA ALA A 31 6.23 9.84 26.62
C ALA A 31 5.38 11.10 26.37
N SER A 32 5.98 12.30 26.45
CA SER A 32 5.29 13.56 26.21
C SER A 32 4.99 13.76 24.73
N GLN A 33 5.91 13.38 23.84
CA GLN A 33 5.72 13.42 22.39
C GLN A 33 4.64 12.45 21.94
N VAL A 34 4.61 11.24 22.51
CA VAL A 34 3.52 10.28 22.28
C VAL A 34 2.19 10.86 22.72
N SER A 35 2.10 11.42 23.94
CA SER A 35 0.85 12.02 24.43
C SER A 35 0.37 13.17 23.54
N ARG A 36 1.27 14.05 23.06
CA ARG A 36 0.93 15.15 22.14
C ARG A 36 0.47 14.64 20.77
N PHE A 37 1.11 13.59 20.24
CA PHE A 37 0.65 12.97 19.00
C PHE A 37 -0.75 12.35 19.16
N LEU A 38 -0.97 11.58 20.23
CA LEU A 38 -2.26 10.97 20.51
C LEU A 38 -3.37 11.99 20.77
N SER A 39 -3.05 13.18 21.30
CA SER A 39 -4.01 14.28 21.45
C SER A 39 -4.19 15.14 20.18
N GLY A 40 -3.48 14.82 19.08
CA GLY A 40 -3.53 15.58 17.83
C GLY A 40 -2.81 16.93 17.87
N GLN A 41 -2.02 17.17 18.91
CA GLN A 41 -1.26 18.41 19.13
C GLN A 41 0.13 18.39 18.46
N ASN A 42 0.57 17.23 17.94
CA ASN A 42 1.84 17.08 17.26
C ASN A 42 1.69 16.22 15.99
N GLY A 43 2.40 16.60 14.93
CA GLY A 43 2.51 15.83 13.70
C GLY A 43 3.68 14.84 13.72
N ILE A 44 3.92 14.20 12.57
CA ILE A 44 5.07 13.33 12.35
C ILE A 44 6.19 14.16 11.69
N PRO A 45 7.37 14.29 12.31
CA PRO A 45 8.52 14.93 11.69
C PRO A 45 8.95 14.20 10.40
N ILE A 46 9.45 14.96 9.41
CA ILE A 46 9.80 14.41 8.08
C ILE A 46 10.88 13.31 8.20
N ASP A 47 11.84 13.48 9.10
CA ASP A 47 12.91 12.51 9.37
C ASP A 47 12.42 11.19 10.00
N LYS A 48 11.15 11.12 10.41
CA LYS A 48 10.54 9.93 11.03
C LYS A 48 9.59 9.18 10.10
N LEU A 49 9.35 9.67 8.88
CA LEU A 49 8.35 9.08 7.97
C LEU A 49 8.64 7.61 7.64
N ASP A 50 9.88 7.28 7.27
CA ASP A 50 10.25 5.91 6.94
C ASP A 50 10.18 4.98 8.16
N ALA A 51 10.58 5.48 9.33
CA ALA A 51 10.47 4.73 10.60
C ALA A 51 9.01 4.41 10.94
N VAL A 52 8.10 5.37 10.75
CA VAL A 52 6.66 5.17 10.95
C VAL A 52 6.09 4.14 9.97
N ILE A 53 6.48 4.19 8.70
CA ILE A 53 6.04 3.21 7.70
C ILE A 53 6.49 1.80 8.11
N GLY A 54 7.76 1.65 8.51
CA GLY A 54 8.31 0.37 8.98
C GLY A 54 7.60 -0.18 10.22
N LEU A 55 7.37 0.66 11.23
CA LEU A 55 6.69 0.28 12.47
C LEU A 55 5.24 -0.15 12.25
N THR A 56 4.56 0.45 11.27
CA THR A 56 3.13 0.15 11.00
C THR A 56 2.94 -1.05 10.06
N GLY A 57 4.02 -1.67 9.58
CA GLY A 57 3.98 -2.81 8.68
C GLY A 57 3.46 -2.47 7.27
N PHE A 58 3.34 -1.18 6.94
CA PHE A 58 2.97 -0.75 5.60
C PHE A 58 4.17 -0.82 4.67
N VAL A 59 3.89 -1.11 3.40
CA VAL A 59 4.89 -1.07 2.32
C VAL A 59 4.45 -0.01 1.32
N MET A 60 5.37 0.88 0.96
CA MET A 60 5.12 1.88 -0.06
C MET A 60 5.32 1.26 -1.43
N VAL A 61 4.23 1.19 -2.21
CA VAL A 61 4.26 0.79 -3.62
C VAL A 61 3.59 1.86 -4.46
N THR A 62 4.04 2.01 -5.71
CA THR A 62 3.37 2.91 -6.65
C THR A 62 2.10 2.25 -7.19
N PRO A 63 1.10 3.03 -7.63
CA PRO A 63 -0.08 2.49 -8.30
C PRO A 63 0.28 1.57 -9.47
N ARG A 64 1.28 1.95 -10.27
CA ARG A 64 1.79 1.14 -11.40
C ARG A 64 2.19 -0.28 -10.99
N TYR A 65 2.78 -0.46 -9.81
CA TYR A 65 3.14 -1.79 -9.31
C TYR A 65 1.89 -2.64 -9.06
N LEU A 66 0.87 -2.07 -8.41
CA LEU A 66 -0.39 -2.77 -8.14
C LEU A 66 -1.20 -3.00 -9.42
N ASP A 67 -1.18 -2.06 -10.37
CA ASP A 67 -1.83 -2.20 -11.67
C ASP A 67 -1.20 -3.33 -12.50
N ALA A 68 0.12 -3.49 -12.41
CA ALA A 68 0.82 -4.61 -13.04
C ALA A 68 0.41 -5.95 -12.41
N LEU A 69 0.30 -6.02 -11.08
CA LEU A 69 -0.20 -7.21 -10.39
C LEU A 69 -1.67 -7.52 -10.76
N ALA A 70 -2.52 -6.49 -10.84
CA ALA A 70 -3.91 -6.65 -11.28
C ALA A 70 -3.98 -7.18 -12.71
N SER A 71 -3.18 -6.62 -13.61
CA SER A 71 -3.07 -7.08 -15.01
C SER A 71 -2.59 -8.53 -15.07
N MET A 72 -1.58 -8.91 -14.29
CA MET A 72 -1.13 -10.31 -14.21
C MET A 72 -2.15 -11.24 -13.56
N ALA A 73 -3.00 -10.77 -12.66
CA ALA A 73 -4.09 -11.56 -12.10
C ALA A 73 -5.23 -11.78 -13.11
N GLU A 74 -5.50 -10.78 -13.97
CA GLU A 74 -6.44 -10.89 -15.09
C GLU A 74 -5.91 -11.80 -16.21
N THR A 75 -4.62 -11.67 -16.54
CA THR A 75 -3.98 -12.35 -17.67
C THR A 75 -3.28 -13.65 -17.30
N GLY A 76 -3.04 -13.89 -16.01
CA GLY A 76 -2.20 -14.96 -15.49
C GLY A 76 -2.93 -15.98 -14.60
N VAL A 77 -2.34 -17.18 -14.57
CA VAL A 77 -2.64 -18.43 -13.83
C VAL A 77 -4.06 -19.02 -13.90
N SER A 78 -5.13 -18.23 -13.86
CA SER A 78 -6.53 -18.71 -13.94
C SER A 78 -7.13 -18.67 -15.35
N CYS A 79 -6.50 -17.98 -16.29
CA CYS A 79 -6.97 -17.88 -17.67
C CYS A 79 -6.60 -19.15 -18.47
N ARG A 80 -7.57 -20.05 -18.68
CA ARG A 80 -7.36 -21.26 -19.50
C ARG A 80 -6.87 -20.92 -20.91
N CYS A 81 -7.48 -19.94 -21.56
CA CYS A 81 -7.16 -19.54 -22.94
C CYS A 81 -5.70 -19.07 -23.10
N ALA A 82 -5.18 -18.31 -22.13
CA ALA A 82 -3.78 -17.87 -22.15
C ALA A 82 -2.83 -19.06 -21.98
N ARG A 83 -3.16 -20.04 -21.10
CA ARG A 83 -2.36 -21.27 -20.91
C ARG A 83 -2.37 -22.19 -22.13
N GLU A 84 -3.44 -22.16 -22.91
CA GLU A 84 -3.61 -22.93 -24.14
C GLU A 84 -3.04 -22.19 -25.38
N GLY A 85 -2.37 -21.05 -25.20
CA GLY A 85 -1.72 -20.30 -26.28
C GLY A 85 -2.65 -19.40 -27.12
N GLY A 86 -3.91 -19.22 -26.70
CA GLY A 86 -4.91 -18.39 -27.39
C GLY A 86 -4.94 -16.91 -26.97
N GLY A 87 -4.04 -16.48 -26.07
CA GLY A 87 -4.06 -15.14 -25.49
C GLY A 87 -5.03 -14.98 -24.31
N GLU A 88 -5.10 -13.79 -23.72
CA GLU A 88 -5.97 -13.49 -22.59
C GLU A 88 -7.47 -13.60 -22.94
N CYS A 89 -8.29 -14.07 -21.99
CA CYS A 89 -9.75 -14.04 -22.14
C CYS A 89 -10.22 -12.60 -22.41
N GLY A 90 -10.94 -12.39 -23.51
CA GLY A 90 -11.39 -11.05 -23.90
C GLY A 90 -10.43 -10.28 -24.82
N PHE A 91 -9.40 -10.94 -25.36
CA PHE A 91 -8.51 -10.42 -26.41
C PHE A 91 -9.28 -9.66 -27.51
N GLU A 92 -10.37 -10.24 -28.04
CA GLU A 92 -11.18 -9.62 -29.09
C GLU A 92 -11.76 -8.23 -28.74
N ARG A 93 -12.03 -7.97 -27.45
CA ARG A 93 -12.53 -6.67 -26.98
C ARG A 93 -11.42 -5.62 -26.84
N ARG A 94 -10.16 -6.03 -26.80
CA ARG A 94 -8.98 -5.17 -26.63
C ARG A 94 -8.20 -4.95 -27.93
N VAL A 95 -8.41 -5.77 -28.97
CA VAL A 95 -7.85 -5.52 -30.30
C VAL A 95 -8.48 -4.26 -30.90
N LYS A 96 -7.76 -3.14 -30.85
CA LYS A 96 -8.03 -2.01 -31.74
C LYS A 96 -7.43 -2.35 -33.09
N VAL A 97 -8.28 -2.56 -34.10
CA VAL A 97 -7.84 -2.63 -35.49
C VAL A 97 -7.25 -1.25 -35.84
N MET A 98 -5.93 -1.16 -35.89
CA MET A 98 -5.28 0.05 -36.41
C MET A 98 -5.55 0.10 -37.92
N PRO A 99 -6.10 1.20 -38.46
CA PRO A 99 -6.26 1.32 -39.89
C PRO A 99 -4.88 1.22 -40.55
N ARG A 100 -4.78 0.41 -41.60
CA ARG A 100 -3.59 0.31 -42.43
C ARG A 100 -3.27 1.72 -42.94
N ALA A 101 -2.05 2.20 -42.69
CA ALA A 101 -1.58 3.43 -43.31
C ALA A 101 -1.69 3.27 -44.84
N ALA A 102 -2.41 4.20 -45.46
CA ALA A 102 -2.59 4.27 -46.91
C ALA A 102 -1.28 4.68 -47.61
#